data_AF-A0A846DTC2-F1
#
_entry.id   AF-A0A846DTC2-F1
#
_cell.length_a   1.000
_cell.length_b   1.000
_cell.length_c   1.000
_cell.angle_alpha   90.00
_cell.angle_beta   90.00
_cell.angle_gamma   90.00
#
_symmetry.space_group_name_H-M   'P 1'
#
loop_
_entity.id
_entity.type
_entity.pdbx_description
1 polymer ?
#
loop_
_entity_poly.entity_id
_entity_poly.type
_entity_poly.pdbx_seq_one_letter_code
_entity_poly.pdbx_strand_id
1 'polypeptide(L)' 'MSLPQPTHSLKMLRQPSEQPRTFYSIYQSGNAIEIRSGCNDYKELRLISSCFSYEQACELAQNLANVKQMPVQDWVE' A
#
# COMPACT_ATOMS: atom_id res chain seq x y z
N MET A 1 -10.60 15.65 46.03
CA MET A 1 -10.47 14.76 44.85
C MET A 1 -10.91 15.55 43.62
N SER A 2 -9.97 15.91 42.73
CA SER A 2 -10.26 16.41 41.38
C SER A 2 -8.97 16.29 40.57
N LEU A 3 -8.91 15.32 39.67
CA LEU A 3 -7.83 15.16 38.70
C LEU A 3 -8.01 16.21 37.60
N PRO A 4 -6.98 16.95 37.17
CA PRO A 4 -7.08 17.75 35.96
C PRO A 4 -7.10 16.84 34.73
N GLN A 5 -8.13 16.97 33.90
CA GLN A 5 -8.21 16.31 32.60
C GLN A 5 -7.07 16.80 31.68
N PRO A 6 -6.39 15.92 30.94
CA PRO A 6 -5.53 16.34 29.86
C PRO A 6 -6.40 16.79 28.68
N THR A 7 -6.33 18.07 28.36
CA THR A 7 -6.87 18.65 27.12
C THR A 7 -6.06 18.08 25.95
N HIS A 8 -6.45 16.91 25.46
CA HIS A 8 -5.90 16.36 24.24
C HIS A 8 -6.57 17.09 23.07
N SER A 9 -6.10 18.30 22.80
CA SER A 9 -6.33 18.98 21.53
C SER A 9 -5.67 18.12 20.45
N LEU A 10 -6.45 17.21 19.87
CA LEU A 10 -6.15 16.56 18.61
C LEU A 10 -6.00 17.68 17.59
N LYS A 11 -4.78 18.19 17.44
CA LYS A 11 -4.36 18.96 16.28
C LYS A 11 -4.76 18.09 15.09
N MET A 12 -5.79 18.53 14.38
CA MET A 12 -6.14 18.04 13.06
C MET A 12 -4.82 17.91 12.30
N LEU A 13 -4.40 16.67 12.08
CA LEU A 13 -3.24 16.37 11.27
C LEU A 13 -3.51 17.05 9.94
N ARG A 14 -2.70 18.07 9.63
CA ARG A 14 -2.65 18.77 8.35
C ARG A 14 -2.98 17.76 7.26
N GLN A 15 -4.14 17.96 6.60
CA GLN A 15 -4.39 17.32 5.32
C GLN A 15 -3.16 17.61 4.46
N PRO A 16 -2.36 16.60 4.08
CA PRO A 16 -1.34 16.81 3.10
C PRO A 16 -2.10 17.22 1.84
N SER A 17 -1.77 18.40 1.32
CA SER A 17 -2.13 18.87 0.00
C SER A 17 -2.34 17.70 -0.97
N GLU A 18 -3.51 17.64 -1.61
CA GLU A 18 -3.99 16.64 -2.58
C GLU A 18 -3.15 16.60 -3.87
N GLN A 19 -1.83 16.59 -3.75
CA GLN A 19 -1.03 15.97 -4.80
C GLN A 19 -1.36 14.49 -4.75
N PRO A 20 -1.78 13.87 -5.87
CA PRO A 20 -1.92 12.42 -5.91
C PRO A 20 -0.53 11.85 -5.64
N ARG A 21 -0.26 11.47 -4.39
CA ARG A 21 0.93 10.69 -4.08
C ARG A 21 0.70 9.39 -4.82
N THR A 22 1.42 9.18 -5.90
CA THR A 22 1.40 7.88 -6.56
C THR A 22 2.04 6.90 -5.60
N PHE A 23 1.24 6.07 -4.97
CA PHE A 23 1.70 4.92 -4.20
C PHE A 23 1.35 3.67 -4.98
N TYR A 24 2.16 2.64 -4.81
CA TYR A 24 2.07 1.37 -5.51
C TYR A 24 1.73 0.30 -4.50
N SER A 25 0.80 -0.57 -4.84
CA SER A 25 0.39 -1.67 -3.99
C SER A 25 0.70 -2.98 -4.69
N ILE A 26 1.28 -3.90 -3.91
CA ILE A 26 1.57 -5.26 -4.33
C ILE A 26 0.45 -6.14 -3.82
N TYR A 27 -0.28 -6.74 -4.74
CA TYR A 27 -1.34 -7.68 -4.48
C TYR A 27 -0.92 -9.11 -4.84
N GLN A 28 -1.57 -10.08 -4.24
CA GLN A 28 -1.56 -11.46 -4.69
C GLN A 28 -2.95 -11.82 -5.22
N SER A 29 -2.99 -12.25 -6.49
CA SER A 29 -4.12 -12.96 -7.06
C SER A 29 -3.91 -14.47 -6.97
N GLY A 30 -4.89 -15.26 -7.44
CA GLY A 30 -4.81 -16.71 -7.36
C GLY A 30 -3.59 -17.32 -8.07
N ASN A 31 -3.05 -16.64 -9.08
CA ASN A 31 -1.98 -17.15 -9.94
C ASN A 31 -0.84 -16.16 -10.21
N ALA A 32 -0.85 -14.94 -9.64
CA ALA A 32 0.17 -13.94 -9.91
C ALA A 32 0.40 -13.01 -8.71
N ILE A 33 1.54 -12.31 -8.75
CA ILE A 33 1.81 -11.14 -7.92
C ILE A 33 1.60 -9.90 -8.79
N GLU A 34 0.70 -9.01 -8.36
CA GLU A 34 0.28 -7.87 -9.15
C GLU A 34 0.79 -6.57 -8.55
N ILE A 35 1.37 -5.70 -9.38
CA ILE A 35 1.72 -4.33 -9.01
C ILE A 35 0.64 -3.42 -9.57
N ARG A 36 0.04 -2.59 -8.72
CA ARG A 36 -1.04 -1.64 -9.10
C ARG A 36 -0.75 -0.27 -8.51
N SER A 37 -1.18 0.78 -9.18
CA SER A 37 -1.20 2.13 -8.60
C SER A 37 -2.37 2.26 -7.61
N GLY A 38 -2.18 3.04 -6.56
CA GLY A 38 -3.13 3.21 -5.47
C GLY A 38 -3.24 2.00 -4.54
N CYS A 39 -4.28 1.94 -3.73
CA CYS A 39 -4.64 0.82 -2.84
C CYS A 39 -6.15 0.68 -2.89
N ASN A 40 -6.62 0.05 -3.95
CA ASN A 40 -8.03 -0.26 -4.09
C ASN A 40 -8.35 -1.56 -3.32
N ASP A 41 -9.52 -1.60 -2.71
CA ASP A 41 -10.00 -2.79 -2.02
C ASP A 41 -10.65 -3.75 -3.01
N TYR A 42 -9.83 -4.57 -3.66
CA TYR A 42 -10.30 -5.60 -4.58
C TYR A 42 -10.64 -6.87 -3.79
N LYS A 43 -11.92 -7.27 -3.79
CA LYS A 43 -12.39 -8.46 -3.05
C LYS A 43 -11.66 -9.76 -3.38
N GLU A 44 -11.13 -9.87 -4.60
CA GLU A 44 -10.46 -11.07 -5.11
C GLU A 44 -8.93 -11.02 -4.97
N LEU A 45 -8.37 -9.87 -4.58
CA LEU A 45 -6.93 -9.68 -4.44
C LEU A 45 -6.55 -9.50 -2.98
N ARG A 46 -5.51 -10.19 -2.54
CA ARG A 46 -4.94 -9.98 -1.21
C ARG A 46 -3.84 -8.93 -1.29
N LEU A 47 -4.05 -7.78 -0.63
CA LEU A 47 -2.96 -6.80 -0.45
C LEU A 47 -1.83 -7.42 0.38
N ILE A 48 -0.61 -7.38 -0.14
CA ILE A 48 0.60 -7.81 0.58
C ILE A 48 1.32 -6.62 1.19
N SER A 49 1.61 -5.61 0.38
CA SER A 49 2.39 -4.44 0.79
C SER A 49 2.06 -3.23 -0.08
N SER A 50 2.43 -2.04 0.39
CA SER A 50 2.33 -0.80 -0.38
C SER A 50 3.59 0.04 -0.18
N CYS A 51 4.00 0.75 -1.24
CA CYS A 51 5.24 1.51 -1.30
C CYS A 51 5.03 2.84 -2.04
N PHE A 52 5.88 3.83 -1.77
CA PHE A 52 5.83 5.12 -2.48
C PHE A 52 6.78 5.18 -3.68
N SER A 53 7.54 4.11 -3.95
CA SER A 53 8.44 3.98 -5.10
C SER A 53 8.05 2.77 -5.93
N TYR A 54 7.97 2.97 -7.24
CA TYR A 54 7.69 1.90 -8.20
C TYR A 54 8.83 0.88 -8.21
N GLU A 55 10.08 1.35 -8.18
CA GLU A 55 11.26 0.48 -8.15
C GLU A 55 11.22 -0.49 -6.96
N GLN A 56 10.90 0.03 -5.76
CA GLN A 56 10.74 -0.80 -4.56
C GLN A 56 9.57 -1.78 -4.70
N ALA A 57 8.47 -1.37 -5.33
CA ALA A 57 7.34 -2.25 -5.57
C ALA A 57 7.71 -3.39 -6.53
N CYS A 58 8.48 -3.12 -7.58
CA CYS A 58 9.01 -4.13 -8.49
C CYS A 58 9.95 -5.11 -7.78
N GLU A 59 10.90 -4.62 -6.99
CA GLU A 59 11.82 -5.49 -6.23
C GLU A 59 11.05 -6.42 -5.28
N LEU A 60 10.08 -5.88 -4.53
CA LEU A 60 9.24 -6.67 -3.63
C LEU A 60 8.38 -7.68 -4.39
N ALA A 61 7.73 -7.27 -5.48
CA ALA A 61 6.90 -8.14 -6.29
C ALA A 61 7.74 -9.27 -6.89
N GLN A 62 8.93 -8.99 -7.40
CA GLN A 62 9.84 -9.98 -7.97
C GLN A 62 10.31 -10.97 -6.91
N ASN A 63 10.67 -10.50 -5.72
CA ASN A 63 11.05 -11.36 -4.60
C ASN A 63 9.89 -12.27 -4.16
N LEU A 64 8.68 -11.72 -4.05
CA LEU A 64 7.47 -12.48 -3.71
C LEU A 64 7.12 -13.52 -4.77
N ALA A 65 7.20 -13.14 -6.04
CA ALA A 65 7.00 -14.00 -7.19
C ALA A 65 7.97 -15.18 -7.18
N ASN A 66 9.26 -14.93 -6.93
CA ASN A 66 10.28 -15.96 -6.85
C ASN A 66 10.00 -16.94 -5.69
N VAL A 67 9.64 -16.44 -4.51
CA VAL A 67 9.32 -17.29 -3.34
C VAL A 67 8.08 -18.14 -3.57
N LYS A 68 7.06 -17.58 -4.23
CA LYS A 68 5.79 -18.27 -4.49
C LYS A 68 5.76 -19.05 -5.80
N GLN A 69 6.82 -18.97 -6.60
CA GLN A 69 6.89 -19.48 -7.97
C GLN A 69 5.69 -19.01 -8.83
N MET A 70 5.39 -17.72 -8.72
CA MET A 70 4.31 -17.06 -9.45
C MET A 70 4.88 -16.01 -10.41
N PRO A 71 4.22 -15.73 -11.55
CA PRO A 71 4.57 -14.59 -12.40
C PRO A 71 4.27 -13.25 -11.71
N VAL A 72 5.00 -12.21 -12.11
CA VAL A 72 4.68 -10.80 -11.80
C VAL A 72 3.83 -10.24 -12.93
N GLN A 73 2.77 -9.51 -12.59
CA GLN A 73 1.96 -8.73 -13.52
C GLN A 73 1.98 -7.27 -13.10
N ASP A 74 2.30 -6.39 -14.03
CA ASP A 74 2.29 -4.95 -13.81
C ASP A 74 1.05 -4.32 -14.46
N TRP A 75 0.27 -3.62 -13.64
CA TRP A 75 -0.95 -2.92 -14.00
C TRP A 75 -0.83 -1.42 -13.73
N VAL A 76 0.38 -0.92 -13.51
CA VAL A 76 0.65 0.52 -13.39
C VAL A 76 0.65 1.14 -14.79
N GLU A 77 -0.32 2.03 -15.05
CA GLU A 77 -0.39 2.88 -16.26
C GLU A 77 0.29 4.24 -16.06
#